data_AF-A0A1E4JSC0-F1
#
_entry.id   AF-A0A1E4JSC0-F1
#
_cell.length_a   1.000
_cell.length_b   1.000
_cell.length_c   1.000
_cell.angle_alpha   90.00
_cell.angle_beta   90.00
_cell.angle_gamma   90.00
#
_symmetry.space_group_name_H-M   'P 1'
#
loop_
_entity.id
_entity.type
_entity.pdbx_description
1 polymer ?
#
loop_
_entity_poly.entity_id
_entity_poly.type
_entity_poly.pdbx_seq_one_letter_code
_entity_poly.pdbx_strand_id
1 'polypeptide(L)'
;MQIPFHTVGLVGKYDNQGMEASVRALAEFLQARGHEALLACQTAEHFGITDFPTRNLHDLATESDDLATESDVVVVLGGDGTMLSIARELAPNGAPLIGINQGRLGFLTDITVDHMFDAVAEILSGQYVAEERILLNGQVRRGGELVFEATAFNDVVVGKGGSGRLIDLEIAINSEFVYSQRADGLVVTSPTGTTAYALSAGGPIVHPTLEAVALVPICPHTLSARPIVVSS
;
A
#
# COMPACT_ATOMS: atom_id res chain seq x y z
N MET A 1 -19.60 23.84 -11.60
CA MET A 1 -18.83 23.20 -10.52
C MET A 1 -17.72 22.44 -11.20
N GLN A 2 -16.45 22.75 -10.88
CA GLN A 2 -15.33 21.93 -11.37
C GLN A 2 -15.47 20.55 -10.74
N ILE A 3 -15.48 19.51 -11.57
CA ILE A 3 -15.42 18.14 -11.10
C ILE A 3 -13.92 17.89 -10.83
N PRO A 4 -13.50 17.66 -9.57
CA PRO A 4 -12.07 17.51 -9.25
C PRO A 4 -11.47 16.22 -9.81
N PHE A 5 -12.30 15.23 -10.14
CA PHE A 5 -11.89 13.94 -10.69
C PHE A 5 -12.73 13.64 -11.93
N HIS A 6 -12.15 13.73 -13.12
CA HIS A 6 -12.77 13.39 -14.39
C HIS A 6 -12.66 11.90 -14.72
N THR A 7 -11.50 11.30 -14.44
CA THR A 7 -11.18 9.92 -14.79
C THR A 7 -10.86 9.13 -13.54
N VAL A 8 -11.50 7.97 -13.39
CA VAL A 8 -11.36 7.10 -12.22
C VAL A 8 -10.87 5.73 -12.66
N GLY A 9 -9.70 5.35 -12.14
CA GLY A 9 -9.13 4.03 -12.35
C GLY A 9 -9.77 3.00 -11.43
N LEU A 10 -10.05 1.80 -11.92
CA LEU A 10 -10.66 0.70 -11.16
C LEU A 10 -9.76 -0.53 -11.17
N VAL A 11 -9.46 -1.04 -9.98
CA VAL A 11 -8.67 -2.25 -9.78
C VAL A 11 -9.42 -3.20 -8.84
N GLY A 12 -9.60 -4.45 -9.24
CA GLY A 12 -10.28 -5.47 -8.45
C GLY A 12 -9.41 -6.70 -8.19
N LYS A 13 -9.48 -7.25 -6.98
CA LYS A 13 -8.78 -8.51 -6.62
C LYS A 13 -9.38 -9.72 -7.34
N TYR A 14 -8.52 -10.52 -7.96
CA TYR A 14 -8.88 -11.68 -8.79
C TYR A 14 -9.62 -12.82 -8.06
N ASP A 15 -9.22 -13.17 -6.84
CA ASP A 15 -9.66 -14.42 -6.18
C ASP A 15 -11.02 -14.37 -5.45
N ASN A 16 -11.86 -13.34 -5.64
CA ASN A 16 -13.10 -13.20 -4.85
C ASN A 16 -14.39 -13.33 -5.67
N GLN A 17 -15.26 -14.27 -5.27
CA GLN A 17 -16.59 -14.43 -5.86
C GLN A 17 -17.41 -13.15 -5.65
N GLY A 18 -17.99 -12.62 -6.73
CA GLY A 18 -18.79 -11.38 -6.69
C GLY A 18 -18.01 -10.07 -6.86
N MET A 19 -16.68 -10.13 -6.99
CA MET A 19 -15.87 -8.94 -7.29
C MET A 19 -16.21 -8.36 -8.67
N GLU A 20 -16.39 -9.20 -9.68
CA GLU A 20 -16.82 -8.78 -11.04
C GLU A 20 -18.06 -7.88 -10.98
N ALA A 21 -19.11 -8.32 -10.29
CA ALA A 21 -20.37 -7.58 -10.19
C ALA A 21 -20.16 -6.22 -9.50
N SER A 22 -19.29 -6.16 -8.50
CA SER A 22 -19.00 -4.92 -7.77
C SER A 22 -18.19 -3.94 -8.62
N VAL A 23 -17.16 -4.41 -9.31
CA VAL A 23 -16.34 -3.61 -10.23
C VAL A 23 -17.21 -3.05 -11.36
N ARG A 24 -18.03 -3.90 -11.99
CA ARG A 24 -18.94 -3.51 -13.07
C ARG A 24 -19.96 -2.47 -12.58
N ALA A 25 -20.62 -2.73 -11.46
CA ALA A 25 -21.62 -1.82 -10.92
C ALA A 25 -21.01 -0.47 -10.56
N LEU A 26 -19.77 -0.45 -10.03
CA LEU A 26 -19.05 0.80 -9.77
C LEU A 26 -18.69 1.54 -11.07
N ALA A 27 -18.24 0.85 -12.10
CA ALA A 27 -17.94 1.46 -13.39
C ALA A 27 -19.18 2.09 -14.04
N GLU A 28 -20.32 1.38 -14.03
CA GLU A 28 -21.62 1.90 -14.51
C GLU A 28 -22.08 3.12 -13.68
N PHE A 29 -21.91 3.06 -12.37
CA PHE A 29 -22.24 4.16 -11.46
C PHE A 29 -21.44 5.43 -11.75
N LEU A 30 -20.14 5.29 -12.03
CA LEU A 30 -19.24 6.39 -12.38
C LEU A 30 -19.66 7.03 -13.71
N GLN A 31 -19.91 6.21 -14.74
CA GLN A 31 -20.38 6.70 -16.04
C GLN A 31 -21.73 7.42 -15.95
N ALA A 32 -22.68 6.89 -15.17
CA ALA A 32 -23.98 7.52 -14.95
C ALA A 32 -23.88 8.91 -14.30
N ARG A 33 -22.76 9.19 -13.62
CA ARG A 33 -22.44 10.49 -13.00
C ARG A 33 -21.52 11.37 -13.85
N GLY A 34 -21.15 10.93 -15.04
CA GLY A 34 -20.32 11.69 -15.98
C GLY A 34 -18.81 11.58 -15.74
N HIS A 35 -18.35 10.59 -14.97
CA HIS A 35 -16.94 10.26 -14.83
C HIS A 35 -16.53 9.20 -15.86
N GLU A 36 -15.30 9.29 -16.37
CA GLU A 36 -14.69 8.23 -17.17
C GLU A 36 -14.18 7.12 -16.25
N ALA A 37 -14.54 5.87 -16.53
CA ALA A 37 -14.10 4.70 -15.76
C ALA A 37 -13.08 3.90 -16.58
N LEU A 38 -11.84 3.81 -16.08
CA LEU A 38 -10.75 3.03 -16.69
C LEU A 38 -10.48 1.79 -15.84
N LEU A 39 -10.50 0.60 -16.42
CA LEU A 39 -10.19 -0.64 -15.70
C LEU A 39 -8.73 -1.03 -15.89
N ALA A 40 -8.09 -1.55 -14.84
CA ALA A 40 -6.81 -2.22 -15.01
C ALA A 40 -6.97 -3.44 -15.94
N CYS A 41 -6.07 -3.61 -16.92
CA CYS A 41 -6.11 -4.70 -17.90
C CYS A 41 -6.29 -6.06 -17.24
N GLN A 42 -5.49 -6.35 -16.21
CA GLN A 42 -5.57 -7.61 -15.49
C GLN A 42 -6.93 -7.82 -14.82
N THR A 43 -7.54 -6.77 -14.26
CA THR A 43 -8.90 -6.82 -13.67
C THR A 43 -9.95 -7.11 -14.74
N ALA A 44 -9.89 -6.38 -15.85
CA ALA A 44 -10.82 -6.57 -16.97
C ALA A 44 -10.70 -7.96 -17.60
N GLU A 45 -9.47 -8.42 -17.88
CA GLU A 45 -9.18 -9.74 -18.43
C GLU A 45 -9.65 -10.87 -17.52
N HIS A 46 -9.34 -10.77 -16.22
CA HIS A 46 -9.71 -11.80 -15.25
C HIS A 46 -11.23 -11.96 -15.11
N PHE A 47 -11.97 -10.84 -15.13
CA PHE A 47 -13.43 -10.85 -15.01
C PHE A 47 -14.18 -10.89 -16.36
N GLY A 48 -13.46 -10.93 -17.49
CA GLY A 48 -14.08 -10.91 -18.81
C GLY A 48 -14.90 -9.63 -19.10
N ILE A 49 -14.51 -8.49 -18.51
CA ILE A 49 -15.19 -7.22 -18.70
C ILE A 49 -14.63 -6.54 -19.95
N THR A 50 -15.45 -6.38 -20.98
CA THR A 50 -15.05 -5.76 -22.26
C THR A 50 -15.73 -4.42 -22.55
N ASP A 51 -16.67 -4.02 -21.71
CA ASP A 51 -17.56 -2.88 -21.97
C ASP A 51 -16.96 -1.53 -21.54
N PHE A 52 -15.76 -1.55 -20.95
CA PHE A 52 -15.06 -0.37 -20.45
C PHE A 52 -13.62 -0.31 -20.99
N PRO A 53 -13.08 0.91 -21.19
CA PRO A 53 -11.67 1.08 -21.58
C PRO A 53 -10.72 0.51 -20.52
N THR A 54 -9.62 -0.08 -21.00
CA THR A 54 -8.60 -0.71 -20.14
C THR A 54 -7.22 -0.07 -20.31
N ARG A 55 -6.42 -0.14 -19.24
CA ARG A 55 -5.03 0.33 -19.18
C ARG A 55 -4.18 -0.58 -18.29
N ASN A 56 -2.87 -0.63 -18.52
CA ASN A 56 -2.00 -1.31 -17.57
C ASN A 56 -2.03 -0.55 -16.24
N LEU A 57 -1.75 -1.25 -15.14
CA LEU A 57 -1.84 -0.67 -13.81
C LEU A 57 -0.93 0.55 -13.64
N HIS A 58 0.32 0.47 -14.08
CA HIS A 58 1.23 1.62 -14.10
C HIS A 58 0.68 2.81 -14.92
N ASP A 59 0.00 2.53 -16.04
CA ASP A 59 -0.56 3.55 -16.93
C ASP A 59 -1.82 4.21 -16.35
N LEU A 60 -2.42 3.65 -15.29
CA LEU A 60 -3.53 4.30 -14.59
C LEU A 60 -3.07 5.55 -13.82
N ALA A 61 -1.80 5.60 -13.43
CA ALA A 61 -1.26 6.62 -12.54
C ALA A 61 -0.19 7.52 -13.19
N THR A 62 0.35 7.18 -14.35
CA THR A 62 1.46 7.93 -14.95
C THR A 62 1.01 9.30 -15.46
N GLU A 63 1.70 10.35 -14.99
CA GLU A 63 1.79 11.60 -15.73
C GLU A 63 2.54 11.33 -17.05
N SER A 64 1.87 11.44 -18.18
CA SER A 64 2.56 11.37 -19.48
C SER A 64 2.19 12.60 -20.30
N ASP A 65 3.21 13.31 -20.79
CA ASP A 65 3.11 14.50 -21.67
C ASP A 65 2.29 14.27 -22.97
N ASP A 66 1.78 13.06 -23.19
CA ASP A 66 1.21 12.57 -24.45
C ASP A 66 -0.28 12.22 -24.31
N LEU A 67 -1.13 13.16 -23.86
CA LEU A 67 -2.59 13.25 -24.08
C LEU A 67 -3.48 11.99 -23.82
N ALA A 68 -2.96 10.90 -23.27
CA ALA A 68 -3.70 9.69 -22.96
C ALA A 68 -4.15 9.75 -21.50
N THR A 69 -5.43 10.05 -21.31
CA THR A 69 -6.11 10.35 -20.05
C THR A 69 -5.65 9.52 -18.86
N GLU A 70 -5.04 10.23 -17.92
CA GLU A 70 -4.60 9.77 -16.59
C GLU A 70 -5.84 9.55 -15.71
N SER A 71 -5.77 8.64 -14.74
CA SER A 71 -6.80 8.59 -13.69
C SER A 71 -6.46 9.61 -12.62
N ASP A 72 -7.39 10.49 -12.29
CA ASP A 72 -7.22 11.46 -11.20
C ASP A 72 -7.21 10.77 -9.82
N VAL A 73 -7.78 9.56 -9.75
CA VAL A 73 -7.81 8.71 -8.56
C VAL A 73 -7.99 7.24 -8.97
N VAL A 74 -7.42 6.32 -8.20
CA VAL A 74 -7.59 4.87 -8.40
C VAL A 74 -8.37 4.27 -7.24
N VAL A 75 -9.48 3.61 -7.56
CA VAL A 75 -10.30 2.85 -6.61
C VAL A 75 -9.90 1.38 -6.64
N VAL A 76 -9.48 0.89 -5.48
CA VAL A 76 -9.04 -0.49 -5.27
C VAL A 76 -10.10 -1.26 -4.52
N LEU A 77 -10.72 -2.24 -5.18
CA LEU A 77 -11.68 -3.16 -4.61
C LEU A 77 -10.95 -4.43 -4.14
N GLY A 78 -10.84 -4.61 -2.83
CA GLY A 78 -10.13 -5.72 -2.22
C GLY A 78 -9.85 -5.50 -0.72
N GLY A 79 -9.01 -6.36 -0.13
CA GLY A 79 -8.55 -6.16 1.25
C GLY A 79 -7.24 -5.38 1.31
N ASP A 80 -6.72 -5.18 2.53
CA ASP A 80 -5.45 -4.50 2.77
C ASP A 80 -4.30 -5.07 1.92
N GLY A 81 -4.22 -6.40 1.75
CA GLY A 81 -3.18 -7.02 0.91
C GLY A 81 -3.22 -6.57 -0.55
N THR A 82 -4.42 -6.34 -1.11
CA THR A 82 -4.58 -5.79 -2.47
C THR A 82 -4.18 -4.34 -2.47
N MET A 83 -4.67 -3.54 -1.52
CA MET A 83 -4.31 -2.12 -1.38
C MET A 83 -2.79 -1.93 -1.28
N LEU A 84 -2.10 -2.74 -0.48
CA LEU A 84 -0.64 -2.71 -0.33
C LEU A 84 0.10 -3.02 -1.64
N SER A 85 -0.39 -4.00 -2.40
CA SER A 85 0.22 -4.36 -3.68
C SER A 85 0.09 -3.22 -4.68
N ILE A 86 -1.12 -2.65 -4.82
CA ILE A 86 -1.39 -1.55 -5.73
C ILE A 86 -0.66 -0.28 -5.30
N ALA A 87 -0.68 0.06 -4.02
CA ALA A 87 0.00 1.24 -3.50
C ALA A 87 1.51 1.20 -3.76
N ARG A 88 2.16 0.03 -3.65
CA ARG A 88 3.58 -0.11 -3.99
C ARG A 88 3.88 0.10 -5.47
N GLU A 89 2.97 -0.32 -6.34
CA GLU A 89 3.13 -0.23 -7.80
C GLU A 89 2.88 1.19 -8.31
N LEU A 90 1.92 1.89 -7.71
CA LEU A 90 1.53 3.27 -8.09
C LEU A 90 2.28 4.35 -7.31
N ALA A 91 2.99 3.99 -6.23
CA ALA A 91 3.77 4.91 -5.41
C ALA A 91 4.71 5.84 -6.20
N PRO A 92 5.45 5.39 -7.24
CA PRO A 92 6.34 6.27 -7.99
C PRO A 92 5.63 7.42 -8.71
N ASN A 93 4.31 7.28 -8.94
CA ASN A 93 3.52 8.21 -9.72
C ASN A 93 2.61 9.09 -8.85
N GLY A 94 2.51 8.80 -7.55
CA GLY A 94 1.75 9.64 -6.61
C GLY A 94 0.23 9.64 -6.77
N ALA A 95 -0.35 8.72 -7.55
CA ALA A 95 -1.79 8.69 -7.76
C ALA A 95 -2.56 8.44 -6.44
N PRO A 96 -3.59 9.26 -6.13
CA PRO A 96 -4.45 9.06 -4.98
C PRO A 96 -5.18 7.71 -5.06
N LEU A 97 -5.35 7.06 -3.91
CA LEU A 97 -5.97 5.74 -3.82
C LEU A 97 -7.19 5.75 -2.90
N ILE A 98 -8.26 5.07 -3.31
CA ILE A 98 -9.45 4.82 -2.49
C ILE A 98 -9.58 3.31 -2.29
N GLY A 99 -9.66 2.86 -1.04
CA GLY A 99 -9.76 1.45 -0.69
C GLY A 99 -11.20 1.01 -0.39
N ILE A 100 -11.79 0.16 -1.23
CA ILE A 100 -13.09 -0.49 -0.95
C ILE A 100 -12.86 -1.93 -0.52
N ASN A 101 -13.31 -2.24 0.68
CA ASN A 101 -13.24 -3.53 1.29
C ASN A 101 -14.42 -4.43 0.92
N GLN A 102 -14.09 -5.56 0.32
CA GLN A 102 -15.03 -6.66 0.09
C GLN A 102 -14.73 -7.81 1.07
N GLY A 103 -15.17 -7.65 2.32
CA GLY A 103 -14.94 -8.64 3.37
C GLY A 103 -14.97 -8.05 4.79
N ARG A 104 -13.95 -8.39 5.59
CA ARG A 104 -13.78 -7.88 6.95
C ARG A 104 -13.07 -6.54 6.91
N LEU A 105 -13.56 -5.55 7.67
CA LEU A 105 -12.95 -4.22 7.80
C LEU A 105 -11.43 -4.31 8.01
N GLY A 106 -10.69 -3.62 7.15
CA GLY A 106 -9.24 -3.59 7.12
C GLY A 106 -8.71 -2.29 7.73
N PHE A 107 -7.39 -2.18 7.84
CA PHE A 107 -6.75 -0.95 8.31
C PHE A 107 -6.58 0.09 7.20
N LEU A 108 -6.50 -0.36 5.94
CA LEU A 108 -6.31 0.51 4.76
C LEU A 108 -7.55 0.61 3.87
N THR A 109 -8.45 -0.38 3.96
CA THR A 109 -9.72 -0.38 3.24
C THR A 109 -10.88 -0.23 4.23
N ASP A 110 -11.30 1.02 4.43
CA ASP A 110 -12.27 1.47 5.42
C ASP A 110 -13.70 1.61 4.86
N ILE A 111 -13.86 1.66 3.52
CA ILE A 111 -15.17 1.69 2.86
C ILE A 111 -15.64 0.26 2.59
N THR A 112 -16.85 -0.11 3.01
CA THR A 112 -17.43 -1.42 2.66
C THR A 112 -18.12 -1.39 1.29
N VAL A 113 -18.22 -2.54 0.62
CA VAL A 113 -18.95 -2.65 -0.65
C VAL A 113 -20.40 -2.15 -0.54
N ASP A 114 -21.08 -2.40 0.58
CA ASP A 114 -22.47 -1.94 0.80
C ASP A 114 -22.61 -0.40 0.80
N HIS A 115 -21.53 0.31 1.14
CA HIS A 115 -21.49 1.78 1.20
C HIS A 115 -20.66 2.40 0.08
N MET A 116 -20.16 1.59 -0.87
CA MET A 116 -19.18 2.07 -1.84
C MET A 116 -19.68 3.20 -2.73
N PHE A 117 -20.95 3.14 -3.15
CA PHE A 117 -21.51 4.15 -4.05
C PHE A 117 -21.62 5.52 -3.38
N ASP A 118 -22.11 5.55 -2.15
CA ASP A 118 -22.29 6.78 -1.39
C ASP A 118 -20.92 7.39 -1.05
N ALA A 119 -19.99 6.57 -0.53
CA ALA A 119 -18.65 7.02 -0.17
C ALA A 119 -17.85 7.52 -1.39
N VAL A 120 -17.87 6.79 -2.52
CA VAL A 120 -17.20 7.22 -3.75
C VAL A 120 -17.83 8.51 -4.28
N ALA A 121 -19.15 8.67 -4.24
CA ALA A 121 -19.78 9.93 -4.66
C ALA A 121 -19.37 11.12 -3.78
N GLU A 122 -19.30 10.94 -2.46
CA GLU A 122 -18.84 11.97 -1.54
C GLU A 122 -17.38 12.37 -1.85
N ILE A 123 -16.49 11.39 -1.98
CA ILE A 123 -15.07 11.63 -2.29
C ILE A 123 -14.92 12.36 -3.63
N LEU A 124 -15.58 11.88 -4.69
CA LEU A 124 -15.50 12.51 -6.01
C LEU A 124 -16.12 13.91 -6.05
N SER A 125 -16.99 14.25 -5.08
CA SER A 125 -17.53 15.60 -4.90
C SER A 125 -16.61 16.54 -4.10
N GLY A 126 -15.46 16.05 -3.64
CA GLY A 126 -14.50 16.80 -2.83
C GLY A 126 -14.70 16.65 -1.33
N GLN A 127 -15.59 15.76 -0.87
CA GLN A 127 -15.83 15.50 0.55
C GLN A 127 -14.94 14.34 1.02
N TYR A 128 -13.65 14.62 1.19
CA TYR A 128 -12.68 13.64 1.66
C TYR A 128 -11.60 14.29 2.52
N VAL A 129 -10.86 13.47 3.26
CA VAL A 129 -9.62 13.86 3.93
C VAL A 129 -8.50 13.08 3.27
N ALA A 130 -7.55 13.79 2.66
CA ALA A 130 -6.35 13.17 2.10
C ALA A 130 -5.34 12.88 3.22
N GLU A 131 -4.69 11.73 3.14
CA GLU A 131 -3.61 11.34 4.04
C GLU A 131 -2.42 10.88 3.23
N GLU A 132 -1.27 11.51 3.47
CA GLU A 132 0.01 11.07 2.95
C GLU A 132 0.62 10.04 3.89
N ARG A 133 1.17 8.97 3.32
CA ARG A 133 1.79 7.87 4.06
C ARG A 133 3.18 7.62 3.51
N ILE A 134 4.17 7.58 4.39
CA ILE A 134 5.55 7.29 4.01
C ILE A 134 5.71 5.82 3.58
N LEU A 135 6.64 5.60 2.67
CA LEU A 135 7.06 4.27 2.22
C LEU A 135 8.52 4.05 2.62
N LEU A 136 8.88 2.80 2.90
CA LEU A 136 10.27 2.41 3.12
C LEU A 136 10.92 2.02 1.79
N ASN A 137 12.13 2.50 1.53
CA ASN A 137 12.99 1.97 0.48
C ASN A 137 14.04 1.05 1.12
N GLY A 138 13.97 -0.24 0.82
CA GLY A 138 14.89 -1.25 1.32
C GLY A 138 15.92 -1.62 0.27
N GLN A 139 17.21 -1.47 0.61
CA GLN A 139 18.33 -1.83 -0.26
C GLN A 139 19.19 -2.93 0.38
N VAL A 140 19.59 -3.91 -0.43
CA VAL A 140 20.60 -4.90 -0.06
C VAL A 140 21.89 -4.56 -0.78
N ARG A 141 22.95 -4.35 -0.02
CA ARG A 141 24.29 -4.08 -0.54
C ARG A 141 25.27 -5.17 -0.13
N ARG A 142 26.10 -5.64 -1.06
CA ARG A 142 27.15 -6.64 -0.83
C ARG A 142 28.47 -6.14 -1.39
N GLY A 143 29.50 -6.03 -0.55
CA GLY A 143 30.80 -5.50 -0.97
C GLY A 143 30.73 -4.03 -1.46
N GLY A 144 29.72 -3.28 -1.01
CA GLY A 144 29.45 -1.91 -1.46
C GLY A 144 28.53 -1.79 -2.68
N GLU A 145 28.28 -2.88 -3.41
CA GLU A 145 27.42 -2.88 -4.60
C GLU A 145 25.95 -3.14 -4.24
N LEU A 146 25.03 -2.45 -4.91
CA LEU A 146 23.58 -2.68 -4.79
C LEU A 146 23.20 -3.97 -5.50
N VAL A 147 22.65 -4.94 -4.77
CA VAL A 147 22.24 -6.25 -5.33
C VAL A 147 20.73 -6.43 -5.39
N PHE A 148 19.97 -5.66 -4.60
CA PHE A 148 18.52 -5.68 -4.59
C PHE A 148 17.99 -4.37 -4.01
N GLU A 149 16.87 -3.90 -4.53
CA GLU A 149 16.15 -2.73 -4.06
C GLU A 149 14.65 -2.96 -4.20
N ALA A 150 13.88 -2.56 -3.19
CA ALA A 150 12.43 -2.59 -3.26
C ALA A 150 11.79 -1.59 -2.30
N THR A 151 10.61 -1.11 -2.68
CA THR A 151 9.75 -0.30 -1.81
C THR A 151 8.82 -1.19 -0.99
N ALA A 152 8.66 -0.86 0.29
CA ALA A 152 7.76 -1.52 1.22
C ALA A 152 6.81 -0.50 1.86
N PHE A 153 5.53 -0.86 1.89
CA PHE A 153 4.50 -0.01 2.51
C PHE A 153 4.42 -0.24 4.02
N ASN A 154 4.54 -1.49 4.45
CA ASN A 154 4.54 -1.85 5.87
C ASN A 154 5.98 -2.00 6.40
N ASP A 155 6.64 -3.10 6.02
CA ASP A 155 7.82 -3.60 6.73
C ASP A 155 8.95 -3.98 5.77
N VAL A 156 10.19 -3.70 6.17
CA VAL A 156 11.42 -4.33 5.67
C VAL A 156 11.95 -5.24 6.77
N VAL A 157 12.05 -6.55 6.50
CA VAL A 157 12.42 -7.55 7.50
C VAL A 157 13.77 -8.18 7.18
N VAL A 158 14.69 -8.10 8.13
CA VAL A 158 15.93 -8.87 8.11
C VAL A 158 15.75 -10.03 9.08
N GLY A 159 15.80 -11.27 8.59
CA GLY A 159 15.59 -12.47 9.41
C GLY A 159 16.67 -13.51 9.21
N LYS A 160 16.77 -14.45 10.16
CA LYS A 160 17.71 -15.60 10.13
C LYS A 160 17.46 -16.61 8.99
N GLY A 161 16.40 -16.42 8.20
CA GLY A 161 15.99 -17.34 7.14
C GLY A 161 15.67 -18.74 7.69
N GLY A 162 16.05 -19.79 6.95
CA GLY A 162 15.89 -21.19 7.39
C GLY A 162 16.91 -21.64 8.44
N SER A 163 17.80 -20.76 8.92
CA SER A 163 18.78 -21.11 9.96
C SER A 163 18.10 -21.25 11.31
N GLY A 164 18.42 -22.31 12.05
CA GLY A 164 18.04 -22.43 13.46
C GLY A 164 18.86 -21.55 14.41
N ARG A 165 19.94 -20.91 13.92
CA ARG A 165 20.84 -20.08 14.74
C ARG A 165 20.43 -18.62 14.70
N LEU A 166 20.65 -17.92 15.81
CA LEU A 166 20.54 -16.47 15.88
C LEU A 166 21.52 -15.81 14.90
N ILE A 167 21.12 -14.65 14.39
CA ILE A 167 21.99 -13.79 13.58
C ILE A 167 22.55 -12.66 14.42
N ASP A 168 23.79 -12.25 14.11
CA ASP A 168 24.43 -11.05 14.65
C ASP A 168 24.03 -9.86 13.78
N LEU A 169 23.42 -8.84 14.39
CA LEU A 169 22.96 -7.63 13.73
C LEU A 169 23.70 -6.43 14.32
N GLU A 170 24.26 -5.59 13.45
CA GLU A 170 24.75 -4.25 13.78
C GLU A 170 23.77 -3.22 13.23
N ILE A 171 23.30 -2.33 14.09
CA ILE A 171 22.30 -1.31 13.74
C ILE A 171 22.99 0.04 13.74
N ALA A 172 22.87 0.75 12.62
CA ALA A 172 23.29 2.12 12.48
C ALA A 172 22.12 2.97 11.96
N ILE A 173 22.00 4.20 12.48
CA ILE A 173 20.99 5.18 12.07
C ILE A 173 21.76 6.43 11.65
N ASN A 174 21.44 6.99 10.47
CA ASN A 174 22.19 8.11 9.89
C ASN A 174 23.70 7.86 9.81
N SER A 175 24.10 6.63 9.49
CA SER A 175 25.50 6.17 9.47
C SER A 175 26.22 6.16 10.84
N GLU A 176 25.52 6.42 11.94
CA GLU A 176 26.05 6.32 13.29
C GLU A 176 25.67 4.99 13.93
N PHE A 177 26.65 4.29 14.50
CA PHE A 177 26.43 3.04 15.22
C PHE A 177 25.57 3.27 16.46
N VAL A 178 24.52 2.47 16.62
CA VAL A 178 23.61 2.54 17.78
C VAL A 178 23.89 1.38 18.74
N TYR A 179 23.75 0.14 18.27
CA TYR A 179 24.03 -1.06 19.05
C TYR A 179 24.14 -2.32 18.17
N SER A 180 24.66 -3.40 18.75
CA SER A 180 24.66 -4.73 18.16
C SER A 180 23.77 -5.69 18.97
N GLN A 181 23.09 -6.62 18.32
CA GLN A 181 22.26 -7.62 18.99
C GLN A 181 22.26 -8.98 18.30
N ARG A 182 22.01 -10.03 19.09
CA ARG A 182 21.67 -11.37 18.59
C ARG A 182 20.17 -11.57 18.65
N ALA A 183 19.56 -11.93 17.54
CA ALA A 183 18.10 -12.06 17.43
C ALA A 183 17.72 -13.05 16.32
N ASP A 184 16.43 -13.36 16.23
CA ASP A 184 15.86 -14.03 15.05
C ASP A 184 15.79 -13.08 13.85
N GLY A 185 15.75 -11.77 14.11
CA GLY A 185 15.72 -10.75 13.08
C GLY A 185 15.44 -9.35 13.61
N LEU A 186 15.19 -8.43 12.69
CA LEU A 186 14.79 -7.05 12.90
C LEU A 186 13.73 -6.67 11.86
N VAL A 187 12.65 -6.07 12.33
CA VAL A 187 11.65 -5.41 11.49
C VAL A 187 11.97 -3.91 11.48
N VAL A 188 12.12 -3.33 10.31
CA VAL A 188 12.09 -1.88 10.10
C VAL A 188 10.74 -1.57 9.49
N THR A 189 9.92 -0.76 10.15
CA THR A 189 8.50 -0.58 9.81
C THR A 189 8.11 0.88 9.66
N SER A 190 7.24 1.16 8.70
CA SER A 190 6.56 2.44 8.57
C SER A 190 5.51 2.59 9.69
N PRO A 191 4.96 3.80 9.91
CA PRO A 191 3.88 4.00 10.87
C PRO A 191 2.68 3.09 10.55
N THR A 192 2.37 2.95 9.27
CA THR A 192 1.30 2.08 8.79
C THR A 192 1.58 0.60 9.03
N GLY A 193 2.83 0.17 8.88
CA GLY A 193 3.27 -1.20 9.14
C GLY A 193 3.29 -1.56 10.62
N THR A 194 3.23 -0.59 11.54
CA THR A 194 3.28 -0.86 12.98
C THR A 194 2.14 -1.73 13.49
N THR A 195 1.02 -1.80 12.77
CA THR A 195 -0.12 -2.66 13.08
C THR A 195 -0.04 -4.06 12.43
N ALA A 196 1.00 -4.32 11.62
CA ALA A 196 1.22 -5.57 10.91
C ALA A 196 2.23 -6.48 11.65
N TYR A 197 3.35 -6.84 11.01
CA TYR A 197 4.29 -7.81 11.60
C TYR A 197 5.02 -7.22 12.82
N ALA A 198 5.32 -5.91 12.78
CA ALA A 198 5.89 -5.18 13.91
C ALA A 198 5.05 -5.32 15.19
N LEU A 199 3.72 -5.24 15.11
CA LEU A 199 2.83 -5.47 16.26
C LEU A 199 3.00 -6.86 16.85
N SER A 200 3.07 -7.88 15.97
CA SER A 200 3.27 -9.27 16.37
C SER A 200 4.63 -9.50 17.03
N ALA A 201 5.64 -8.71 16.67
CA ALA A 201 6.98 -8.72 17.26
C ALA A 201 7.09 -7.86 18.54
N GLY A 202 6.01 -7.25 19.02
CA GLY A 202 5.98 -6.44 20.24
C GLY A 202 6.36 -4.96 20.02
N GLY A 203 6.25 -4.47 18.79
CA GLY A 203 6.41 -3.05 18.44
C GLY A 203 5.24 -2.17 18.95
N PRO A 204 5.45 -0.85 19.05
CA PRO A 204 4.39 0.09 19.40
C PRO A 204 3.44 0.30 18.22
N ILE A 205 2.20 0.74 18.49
CA ILE A 205 1.32 1.30 17.45
C ILE A 205 1.68 2.77 17.27
N VAL A 206 1.91 3.18 16.02
CA VAL A 206 2.22 4.57 15.64
C VAL A 206 1.11 5.08 14.73
N HIS A 207 0.72 6.34 14.89
CA HIS A 207 -0.31 6.94 14.03
C HIS A 207 0.17 6.99 12.56
N PRO A 208 -0.66 6.63 11.56
CA PRO A 208 -0.23 6.50 10.16
C PRO A 208 0.41 7.75 9.54
N THR A 209 0.02 8.93 10.00
CA THR A 209 0.50 10.23 9.48
C THR A 209 1.76 10.75 10.16
N LEU A 210 2.37 10.01 11.08
CA LEU A 210 3.64 10.43 11.70
C LEU A 210 4.80 10.18 10.74
N GLU A 211 5.71 11.13 10.60
CA GLU A 211 6.98 10.94 9.88
C GLU A 211 7.98 10.22 10.77
N ALA A 212 7.83 8.90 10.88
CA ALA A 212 8.64 8.08 11.75
C ALA A 212 8.88 6.68 11.20
N VAL A 213 10.02 6.10 11.57
CA VAL A 213 10.36 4.69 11.31
C VAL A 213 10.57 3.99 12.64
N ALA A 214 10.00 2.80 12.81
CA ALA A 214 10.23 1.98 13.98
C ALA A 214 11.12 0.77 13.67
N LEU A 215 12.03 0.46 14.58
CA LEU A 215 12.93 -0.70 14.55
C LEU A 215 12.51 -1.64 15.66
N VAL A 216 12.01 -2.83 15.30
CA VAL A 216 11.43 -3.82 16.23
C VAL A 216 12.22 -5.13 16.15
N PRO A 217 12.97 -5.52 17.20
CA PRO A 217 13.72 -6.76 17.19
C PRO A 217 12.80 -7.99 17.29
N ILE A 218 13.10 -9.05 16.53
CA ILE A 218 12.36 -10.31 16.58
C ILE A 218 13.09 -11.26 17.51
N CYS A 219 12.46 -11.62 18.64
CA CYS A 219 13.00 -12.55 19.64
C CYS A 219 14.48 -12.26 20.01
N PRO A 220 14.83 -11.04 20.47
CA PRO A 220 16.21 -10.72 20.81
C PRO A 220 16.69 -11.51 22.02
N HIS A 221 17.95 -11.96 21.99
CA HIS A 221 18.59 -12.62 23.13
C HIS A 221 18.85 -11.66 24.30
N THR A 222 18.97 -10.36 24.01
CA THR A 222 19.20 -9.32 25.02
C THR A 222 17.86 -8.87 25.64
N LEU A 223 17.68 -9.13 26.94
CA LEU A 223 16.43 -8.83 27.67
C LEU A 223 16.05 -7.34 27.73
N SER A 224 17.04 -6.46 27.62
CA SER A 224 16.85 -5.01 27.61
C SER A 224 16.58 -4.44 26.21
N ALA A 225 16.59 -5.26 25.15
CA ALA A 225 16.27 -4.80 23.80
C ALA A 225 14.80 -4.32 23.76
N ARG A 226 14.59 -3.14 23.18
CA ARG A 226 13.28 -2.51 23.05
C ARG A 226 13.12 -1.99 21.62
N PRO A 227 11.88 -1.91 21.11
CA PRO A 227 11.59 -1.16 19.91
C PRO A 227 12.08 0.29 20.03
N ILE A 228 12.61 0.83 18.94
CA ILE A 228 13.04 2.23 18.84
C ILE A 228 12.22 2.89 17.74
N VAL A 229 11.71 4.09 18.00
CA VAL A 229 11.05 4.92 16.99
C VAL A 229 11.95 6.13 16.74
N VAL A 230 12.25 6.41 15.48
CA VAL A 230 13.07 7.54 15.04
C VAL A 230 12.34 8.35 13.97
N SER A 231 12.76 9.60 13.77
CA SER A 231 12.32 10.38 12.60
C SER A 231 12.70 9.65 11.32
N SER A 232 11.78 9.65 10.35
CA SER A 232 12.11 9.26 8.96
C SER A 232 13.03 10.28 8.30
#